data_AF-C7XPM5-F1
#
_entry.id   AF-C7XPM5-F1
#
_cell.length_a   1.000
_cell.length_b   1.000
_cell.length_c   1.000
_cell.angle_alpha   90.00
_cell.angle_beta   90.00
_cell.angle_gamma   90.00
#
_symmetry.space_group_name_H-M   'P 1'
#
loop_
_entity.id
_entity.type
_entity.pdbx_description
1 polymer ?
#
loop_
_entity_poly.entity_id
_entity_poly.type
_entity_poly.pdbx_seq_one_letter_code
_entity_poly.pdbx_strand_id
1 'polypeptide(L)'
;MEFKRPETFEDILNLQKHLDGSIHSSRERTEEDIKTSMIAELIEFNEETKDSHKTWKAKPYNKAKELEELTDVYFFFAQLVNHRFKSYKTKRIEEDLQELERILEKKNNIILRDMELCYEMLLNYIIRNLIIGSNTYILELLKALTIHYGYTKDDILNCYWEKWQKNMKRIGKEWN
;
A
#
# COMPACT_ATOMS: atom_id res chain seq x y z
N MET A 1 2.52 15.05 -19.72
CA MET A 1 2.07 15.20 -18.32
C MET A 1 3.31 15.44 -17.49
N GLU A 2 3.39 16.55 -16.76
CA GLU A 2 4.43 16.71 -15.75
C GLU A 2 3.97 15.98 -14.49
N PHE A 3 4.69 14.93 -14.09
CA PHE A 3 4.42 14.21 -12.86
C PHE A 3 4.99 15.00 -11.68
N LYS A 4 4.17 15.17 -10.64
CA LYS A 4 4.58 15.81 -9.37
C LYS A 4 4.59 14.78 -8.25
N ARG A 5 5.33 15.11 -7.19
CA ARG A 5 5.24 14.39 -5.91
C ARG A 5 3.78 14.37 -5.43
N PRO A 6 3.24 13.23 -4.97
CA PRO A 6 1.87 13.15 -4.54
C PRO A 6 1.67 13.88 -3.21
N GLU A 7 0.54 14.56 -3.08
CA GLU A 7 0.10 15.26 -1.87
C GLU A 7 -1.19 14.63 -1.31
N THR A 8 -1.95 13.95 -2.16
CA THR A 8 -3.23 13.29 -1.86
C THR A 8 -3.19 11.81 -2.22
N PHE A 9 -4.19 11.06 -1.75
CA PHE A 9 -4.40 9.69 -2.20
C PHE A 9 -4.76 9.62 -3.68
N GLU A 10 -5.49 10.61 -4.20
CA GLU A 10 -5.80 10.72 -5.63
C GLU A 10 -4.52 10.84 -6.48
N ASP A 11 -3.53 11.62 -6.02
CA ASP A 11 -2.24 11.71 -6.71
C ASP A 11 -1.54 10.34 -6.78
N ILE A 12 -1.57 9.56 -5.68
CA ILE A 12 -1.07 8.17 -5.66
C ILE A 12 -1.79 7.33 -6.72
N LEU A 13 -3.13 7.39 -6.79
CA LEU A 13 -3.90 6.59 -7.75
C LEU A 13 -3.55 6.94 -9.20
N ASN A 14 -3.36 8.22 -9.50
CA ASN A 14 -2.97 8.68 -10.84
C ASN A 14 -1.55 8.23 -11.22
N LEU A 15 -0.59 8.33 -10.29
CA LEU A 15 0.77 7.83 -10.47
C LEU A 15 0.77 6.31 -10.71
N GLN A 16 0.05 5.55 -9.88
CA GLN A 16 -0.04 4.10 -9.99
C GLN A 16 -0.67 3.69 -11.33
N LYS A 17 -1.75 4.36 -11.74
CA LYS A 17 -2.43 4.10 -13.02
C LYS A 17 -1.50 4.31 -14.21
N HIS A 18 -0.64 5.33 -14.16
CA HIS A 18 0.35 5.56 -15.20
C HIS A 18 1.45 4.49 -15.21
N LEU A 19 1.96 4.12 -14.03
CA LEU A 19 2.96 3.07 -13.89
C LEU A 19 2.42 1.74 -14.44
N ASP A 20 1.24 1.31 -14.01
CA ASP A 20 0.62 0.06 -14.45
C ASP A 20 0.35 0.02 -15.95
N GLY A 21 -0.07 1.14 -16.54
CA GLY A 21 -0.28 1.25 -17.99
C GLY A 21 1.02 1.22 -18.81
N SER A 22 2.17 1.38 -18.16
CA SER A 22 3.49 1.40 -18.80
C SER A 22 4.25 0.08 -18.66
N ILE A 23 3.77 -0.85 -17.81
CA ILE A 23 4.37 -2.19 -17.60
C ILE A 23 3.89 -3.16 -18.67
N HIS A 24 4.82 -3.89 -19.29
CA HIS A 24 4.48 -4.91 -20.31
C HIS A 24 4.24 -6.26 -19.64
N SER A 25 2.99 -6.52 -19.25
CA SER A 25 2.61 -7.79 -18.61
C SER A 25 2.36 -8.90 -19.64
N SER A 26 2.71 -10.14 -19.31
CA SER A 26 2.46 -11.32 -20.15
C SER A 26 0.97 -11.69 -20.27
N ARG A 27 0.15 -11.23 -19.33
CA ARG A 27 -1.31 -11.31 -19.33
C ARG A 27 -1.92 -10.16 -18.53
N GLU A 28 -3.23 -9.97 -18.66
CA GLU A 28 -3.96 -9.03 -17.80
C GLU A 28 -3.89 -9.48 -16.33
N ARG A 29 -3.70 -8.49 -15.44
CA ARG A 29 -3.65 -8.67 -14.00
C ARG A 29 -5.05 -8.70 -13.40
N THR A 30 -5.36 -9.76 -12.66
CA THR A 30 -6.64 -9.94 -11.96
C THR A 30 -6.60 -9.35 -10.55
N GLU A 31 -7.74 -9.08 -9.94
CA GLU A 31 -7.80 -8.65 -8.53
C GLU A 31 -7.03 -9.60 -7.59
N GLU A 32 -7.11 -10.91 -7.84
CA GLU A 32 -6.44 -11.93 -7.01
C GLU A 32 -4.91 -11.88 -7.14
N ASP A 33 -4.39 -11.59 -8.33
CA ASP A 33 -2.95 -11.37 -8.51
C ASP A 33 -2.48 -10.18 -7.67
N ILE A 34 -3.25 -9.08 -7.67
CA ILE A 34 -2.92 -7.87 -6.90
C ILE A 34 -2.93 -8.17 -5.40
N LYS A 35 -3.96 -8.87 -4.91
CA LYS A 35 -4.05 -9.26 -3.50
C LYS A 35 -2.89 -10.18 -3.10
N THR A 36 -2.55 -11.14 -3.96
CA THR A 36 -1.44 -12.06 -3.70
C THR A 36 -0.11 -11.32 -3.63
N SER A 37 0.15 -10.39 -4.56
CA SER A 37 1.34 -9.53 -4.49
C SER A 37 1.35 -8.66 -3.23
N MET A 38 0.21 -8.07 -2.86
CA MET A 38 0.12 -7.27 -1.63
C MET A 38 0.38 -8.11 -0.35
N ILE A 39 -0.01 -9.39 -0.33
CA ILE A 39 0.32 -10.32 0.76
C ILE A 39 1.83 -10.60 0.77
N ALA A 40 2.46 -10.79 -0.39
CA ALA A 40 3.91 -10.96 -0.47
C ALA A 40 4.65 -9.75 0.11
N GLU A 41 4.27 -8.52 -0.28
CA GLU A 41 4.87 -7.30 0.27
C GLU A 41 4.62 -7.13 1.78
N LEU A 42 3.48 -7.56 2.30
CA LEU A 42 3.24 -7.57 3.75
C LEU A 42 4.18 -8.52 4.49
N ILE A 43 4.52 -9.66 3.87
CA ILE A 43 5.49 -10.61 4.42
C ILE A 43 6.89 -10.01 4.33
N GLU A 44 7.29 -9.42 3.19
CA GLU A 44 8.59 -8.76 3.02
C GLU A 44 8.76 -7.60 4.02
N PHE A 45 7.71 -6.79 4.21
CA PHE A 45 7.66 -5.78 5.26
C PHE A 45 7.92 -6.37 6.64
N ASN A 46 7.22 -7.45 7.02
CA ASN A 46 7.47 -8.10 8.31
C ASN A 46 8.93 -8.58 8.46
N GLU A 47 9.57 -9.04 7.39
CA GLU A 47 10.98 -9.45 7.41
C GLU A 47 11.98 -8.30 7.59
N GLU A 48 11.58 -7.05 7.33
CA GLU A 48 12.39 -5.86 7.58
C GLU A 48 12.10 -5.20 8.94
N THR A 49 11.03 -5.62 9.64
CA THR A 49 10.68 -5.06 10.96
C THR A 49 11.42 -5.76 12.11
N LYS A 50 11.37 -5.14 13.29
CA LYS A 50 11.87 -5.75 14.54
C LYS A 50 11.04 -6.95 14.99
N ASP A 51 9.81 -7.05 14.50
CA ASP A 51 8.81 -8.06 14.84
C ASP A 51 8.72 -9.17 13.78
N SER A 52 9.82 -9.38 13.06
CA SER A 52 9.94 -10.39 12.01
C SER A 52 9.54 -11.78 12.51
N HIS A 53 8.72 -12.48 11.73
CA HIS A 53 8.31 -13.86 11.98
C HIS A 53 9.47 -14.86 11.95
N LYS A 54 10.61 -14.48 11.37
CA LYS A 54 11.79 -15.35 11.25
C LYS A 54 12.49 -15.51 12.60
N THR A 55 12.20 -16.61 13.29
CA THR A 55 12.85 -16.96 14.57
C THR A 55 14.22 -17.61 14.39
N TRP A 56 14.55 -18.08 13.18
CA TRP A 56 15.79 -18.81 12.87
C TRP A 56 16.87 -17.96 12.20
N LYS A 57 16.62 -16.67 11.93
CA LYS A 57 17.56 -15.79 11.24
C LYS A 57 17.51 -14.39 11.83
N ALA A 58 18.62 -13.98 12.46
CA ALA A 58 18.82 -12.58 12.84
C ALA A 58 19.21 -11.74 11.63
N LYS A 59 18.70 -10.52 11.56
CA LYS A 59 18.98 -9.53 10.51
C LYS A 59 19.18 -8.16 11.16
N PRO A 60 20.20 -7.38 10.74
CA PRO A 60 20.34 -6.01 11.21
C PRO A 60 19.12 -5.18 10.82
N TYR A 61 18.52 -4.52 11.80
CA TYR A 61 17.37 -3.65 11.55
C TYR A 61 17.76 -2.44 10.68
N ASN A 62 16.96 -2.18 9.64
CA ASN A 62 17.14 -1.03 8.76
C ASN A 62 15.81 -0.30 8.54
N LYS A 63 15.67 0.88 9.17
CA LYS A 63 14.45 1.69 9.11
C LYS A 63 14.08 2.10 7.68
N ALA A 64 15.06 2.39 6.83
CA ALA A 64 14.80 2.79 5.45
C ALA A 64 14.23 1.64 4.62
N LYS A 65 14.71 0.41 4.85
CA LYS A 65 14.14 -0.78 4.21
C LYS A 65 12.74 -1.09 4.72
N GLU A 66 12.52 -0.99 6.03
CA GLU A 66 11.19 -1.17 6.61
C GLU A 66 10.16 -0.21 5.97
N LEU A 67 10.51 1.07 5.77
CA LEU A 67 9.65 2.02 5.07
C LEU A 67 9.49 1.69 3.58
N GLU A 68 10.54 1.21 2.92
CA GLU A 68 10.49 0.83 1.51
C GLU A 68 9.50 -0.32 1.28
N GLU A 69 9.56 -1.39 2.08
CA GLU A 69 8.63 -2.52 1.97
C GLU A 69 7.19 -2.12 2.36
N LEU A 70 7.02 -1.26 3.37
CA LEU A 70 5.70 -0.71 3.69
C LEU A 70 5.14 0.08 2.50
N THR A 71 6.00 0.82 1.81
CA THR A 71 5.62 1.58 0.62
C THR A 71 5.20 0.67 -0.52
N ASP A 72 5.83 -0.49 -0.69
CA ASP A 72 5.40 -1.50 -1.68
C ASP A 72 3.99 -2.03 -1.41
N VAL A 73 3.62 -2.21 -0.14
CA VAL A 73 2.23 -2.52 0.24
C VAL A 73 1.26 -1.42 -0.25
N TYR A 74 1.65 -0.14 -0.17
CA TYR A 74 0.85 0.97 -0.69
C TYR A 74 0.80 1.01 -2.24
N PHE A 75 1.85 0.59 -2.96
CA PHE A 75 1.80 0.41 -4.42
C PHE A 75 0.71 -0.59 -4.81
N PHE A 76 0.70 -1.77 -4.20
CA PHE A 76 -0.33 -2.78 -4.52
C PHE A 76 -1.71 -2.40 -4.00
N PHE A 77 -1.81 -1.65 -2.90
CA PHE A 77 -3.09 -1.10 -2.47
C PHE A 77 -3.66 -0.10 -3.48
N ALA A 78 -2.86 0.84 -3.98
CA ALA A 78 -3.27 1.78 -5.02
C ALA A 78 -3.69 1.06 -6.30
N GLN A 79 -2.99 -0.02 -6.65
CA GLN A 79 -3.31 -0.86 -7.80
C GLN A 79 -4.64 -1.59 -7.60
N LEU A 80 -4.92 -2.09 -6.39
CA LEU A 80 -6.19 -2.74 -6.02
C LEU A 80 -7.36 -1.76 -6.13
N VAL A 81 -7.20 -0.54 -5.62
CA VAL A 81 -8.22 0.52 -5.69
C VAL A 81 -8.52 0.85 -7.15
N ASN A 82 -7.49 1.15 -7.95
CA ASN A 82 -7.63 1.41 -9.38
C ASN A 82 -8.30 0.26 -10.13
N HIS A 83 -7.96 -1.00 -9.80
CA HIS A 83 -8.58 -2.18 -10.40
C HIS A 83 -10.09 -2.24 -10.09
N ARG A 84 -10.47 -2.10 -8.82
CA ARG A 84 -11.88 -2.13 -8.39
C ARG A 84 -12.69 -1.00 -9.01
N PHE A 85 -12.12 0.20 -9.12
CA PHE A 85 -12.76 1.37 -9.71
C PHE A 85 -13.14 1.18 -11.18
N LYS A 86 -12.47 0.29 -11.93
CA LYS A 86 -12.86 -0.04 -13.32
C LYS A 86 -14.31 -0.55 -13.43
N SER A 87 -14.82 -1.18 -12.37
CA SER A 87 -16.18 -1.76 -12.32
C SER A 87 -17.23 -0.81 -11.70
N TYR A 88 -16.81 0.33 -11.15
CA TYR A 88 -17.68 1.22 -10.39
C TYR A 88 -18.32 2.28 -11.27
N LYS A 89 -19.51 2.75 -10.88
CA LYS A 89 -20.10 3.97 -11.44
C LYS A 89 -19.36 5.19 -10.89
N THR A 90 -19.24 6.26 -11.68
CA THR A 90 -18.50 7.49 -11.32
C THR A 90 -18.85 8.04 -9.93
N LYS A 91 -20.14 8.14 -9.59
CA LYS A 91 -20.57 8.62 -8.27
C LYS A 91 -19.99 7.80 -7.11
N ARG A 92 -19.91 6.47 -7.26
CA ARG A 92 -19.34 5.58 -6.24
C ARG A 92 -17.82 5.76 -6.12
N ILE A 93 -17.14 6.06 -7.23
CA ILE A 93 -15.70 6.36 -7.23
C ILE A 93 -15.42 7.64 -6.45
N GLU A 94 -16.21 8.69 -6.70
CA GLU A 94 -16.08 9.97 -5.99
C GLU A 94 -16.31 9.82 -4.48
N GLU A 95 -17.35 9.09 -4.08
CA GLU A 95 -17.66 8.80 -2.66
C GLU A 95 -16.53 7.99 -1.99
N ASP A 96 -16.04 6.92 -2.62
CA ASP A 96 -14.93 6.12 -2.09
C ASP A 96 -13.64 6.95 -2.00
N LEU A 97 -13.33 7.78 -3.01
CA LEU A 97 -12.12 8.60 -3.03
C LEU A 97 -12.13 9.66 -1.91
N GLN A 98 -13.26 10.32 -1.70
CA GLN A 98 -13.44 11.27 -0.60
C GLN A 98 -13.21 10.58 0.76
N GLU A 99 -13.71 9.36 0.93
CA GLU A 99 -13.53 8.62 2.17
C GLU A 99 -12.08 8.15 2.35
N LEU A 100 -11.42 7.67 1.30
CA LEU A 100 -10.00 7.29 1.33
C LEU A 100 -9.11 8.48 1.71
N GLU A 101 -9.35 9.66 1.11
CA GLU A 101 -8.63 10.89 1.45
C GLU A 101 -8.86 11.28 2.91
N ARG A 102 -10.12 11.23 3.37
CA ARG A 102 -10.48 11.52 4.76
C ARG A 102 -9.77 10.57 5.73
N ILE A 103 -9.66 9.29 5.40
CA ILE A 103 -8.94 8.30 6.21
C ILE A 103 -7.46 8.68 6.26
N LEU A 104 -6.84 8.97 5.12
CA LEU A 104 -5.42 9.31 5.04
C LEU A 104 -5.07 10.59 5.83
N GLU A 105 -5.94 11.61 5.81
CA GLU A 105 -5.74 12.90 6.47
C GLU A 105 -5.96 12.90 7.98
N LYS A 106 -6.80 12.01 8.50
CA LYS A 106 -7.08 11.97 9.95
C LYS A 106 -5.79 11.69 10.74
N LYS A 107 -5.46 12.53 11.72
CA LYS A 107 -4.33 12.26 12.64
C LYS A 107 -4.52 11.01 13.50
N ASN A 108 -5.77 10.72 13.88
CA ASN A 108 -6.11 9.54 14.68
C ASN A 108 -6.61 8.42 13.77
N ASN A 109 -6.41 7.18 14.21
CA ASN A 109 -6.96 5.99 13.58
C ASN A 109 -8.09 5.44 14.46
N ILE A 110 -9.27 5.20 13.88
CA ILE A 110 -10.44 4.72 14.62
C ILE A 110 -10.23 3.29 15.09
N ILE A 111 -9.63 2.45 14.24
CA ILE A 111 -9.33 1.05 14.55
C ILE A 111 -8.42 0.96 15.78
N LEU A 112 -7.42 1.82 15.90
CA LEU A 112 -6.52 1.85 17.08
C LEU A 112 -7.23 2.23 18.39
N ARG A 113 -8.42 2.85 18.36
CA ARG A 113 -9.20 3.17 19.57
C ARG A 113 -10.07 2.02 20.03
N ASP A 114 -10.61 1.25 19.10
CA ASP A 114 -11.61 0.21 19.38
C ASP A 114 -11.00 -1.20 19.49
N MET A 115 -9.82 -1.41 18.89
CA MET A 115 -9.10 -2.67 19.02
C MET A 115 -8.03 -2.57 20.10
N GLU A 116 -8.26 -3.23 21.24
CA GLU A 116 -7.20 -3.83 22.08
C GLU A 116 -6.45 -4.94 21.31
N LEU A 117 -6.17 -4.74 20.01
CA LEU A 117 -5.43 -5.70 19.21
C LEU A 117 -4.00 -5.74 19.72
N CYS A 118 -3.53 -6.93 20.07
CA CYS A 118 -2.10 -7.22 19.97
C CYS A 118 -1.67 -6.89 18.53
N TYR A 119 -0.76 -5.93 18.39
CA TYR A 119 -0.17 -5.55 17.10
C TYR A 119 0.44 -6.75 16.36
N GLU A 120 0.88 -7.76 17.10
CA GLU A 120 1.30 -9.08 16.60
C GLU A 120 0.25 -9.74 15.66
N MET A 121 -1.03 -9.41 15.86
CA MET A 121 -2.13 -9.90 15.02
C MET A 121 -2.54 -8.95 13.90
N LEU A 122 -2.08 -7.68 13.90
CA LEU A 122 -2.53 -6.67 12.94
C LEU A 122 -2.20 -7.06 11.51
N LEU A 123 -1.00 -7.62 11.28
CA LEU A 123 -0.59 -8.09 9.96
C LEU A 123 -1.48 -9.24 9.46
N ASN A 124 -1.73 -10.25 10.30
CA ASN A 124 -2.65 -11.35 9.99
C ASN A 124 -4.07 -10.84 9.71
N TYR A 125 -4.49 -9.81 10.45
CA TYR A 125 -5.79 -9.19 10.28
C TYR A 125 -5.89 -8.43 8.95
N ILE A 126 -4.84 -7.72 8.54
CA ILE A 126 -4.76 -7.09 7.22
C ILE A 126 -4.89 -8.16 6.13
N ILE A 127 -4.06 -9.21 6.18
CA ILE A 127 -4.07 -10.30 5.20
C ILE A 127 -5.48 -10.92 5.07
N ARG A 128 -6.13 -11.23 6.20
CA ARG A 128 -7.51 -11.73 6.21
C ARG A 128 -8.48 -10.77 5.52
N ASN A 129 -8.34 -9.48 5.75
CA ASN A 129 -9.24 -8.47 5.21
C ASN A 129 -8.91 -8.05 3.76
N LEU A 130 -7.75 -8.43 3.21
CA LEU A 130 -7.52 -8.29 1.77
C LEU A 130 -8.49 -9.15 0.96
N ILE A 131 -8.92 -10.30 1.51
CA ILE A 131 -9.83 -11.22 0.83
C ILE A 131 -11.23 -10.61 0.70
N ILE A 132 -11.77 -10.04 1.79
CA ILE A 132 -13.19 -9.68 1.92
C ILE A 132 -13.46 -8.17 2.16
N GLY A 133 -12.43 -7.38 2.45
CA GLY A 133 -12.56 -6.00 2.90
C GLY A 133 -12.76 -4.98 1.77
N SER A 134 -13.47 -3.90 2.10
CA SER A 134 -13.56 -2.71 1.25
C SER A 134 -12.22 -1.97 1.18
N ASN A 135 -12.05 -1.12 0.18
CA ASN A 135 -10.86 -0.27 0.05
C ASN A 135 -10.66 0.59 1.29
N THR A 136 -11.73 1.21 1.79
CA THR A 136 -11.72 2.07 2.98
C THR A 136 -11.30 1.31 4.25
N TYR A 137 -11.78 0.08 4.42
CA TYR A 137 -11.42 -0.73 5.59
C TYR A 137 -9.97 -1.20 5.53
N ILE A 138 -9.51 -1.62 4.35
CA ILE A 138 -8.10 -1.99 4.13
C ILE A 138 -7.20 -0.77 4.41
N LEU A 139 -7.55 0.43 3.96
CA LEU A 139 -6.76 1.64 4.22
C LEU A 139 -6.72 2.00 5.72
N GLU A 140 -7.84 1.89 6.45
CA GLU A 140 -7.83 2.11 7.90
C GLU A 140 -6.87 1.14 8.62
N LEU A 141 -6.79 -0.13 8.17
CA LEU A 141 -5.84 -1.09 8.72
C LEU A 141 -4.39 -0.79 8.33
N LEU A 142 -4.12 -0.45 7.07
CA LEU A 142 -2.79 -0.05 6.62
C LEU A 142 -2.30 1.21 7.36
N LYS A 143 -3.20 2.16 7.60
CA LYS A 143 -2.91 3.35 8.39
C LYS A 143 -2.61 3.00 9.85
N ALA A 144 -3.33 2.05 10.44
CA ALA A 144 -3.06 1.58 11.80
C ALA A 144 -1.65 0.97 11.88
N LEU A 145 -1.27 0.17 10.88
CA LEU A 145 0.07 -0.41 10.76
C LEU A 145 1.14 0.69 10.58
N THR A 146 0.88 1.66 9.71
CA THR A 146 1.78 2.79 9.42
C THR A 146 2.08 3.59 10.68
N ILE A 147 1.04 3.96 11.45
CA ILE A 147 1.17 4.68 12.72
C ILE A 147 1.90 3.83 13.77
N HIS A 148 1.59 2.53 13.84
CA HIS A 148 2.24 1.62 14.80
C HIS A 148 3.76 1.59 14.63
N TYR A 149 4.24 1.51 13.38
CA TYR A 149 5.67 1.54 13.08
C TYR A 149 6.27 2.96 13.08
N GLY A 150 5.51 3.98 13.50
CA GLY A 150 5.98 5.34 13.70
C GLY A 150 6.14 6.15 12.42
N TYR A 151 5.45 5.76 11.34
CA TYR A 151 5.44 6.47 10.07
C TYR A 151 4.24 7.41 9.96
N THR A 152 4.43 8.48 9.21
CA THR A 152 3.43 9.50 8.91
C THR A 152 2.91 9.38 7.49
N LYS A 153 1.84 10.12 7.17
CA LYS A 153 1.36 10.30 5.79
C LYS A 153 2.50 10.79 4.88
N ASP A 154 3.29 11.77 5.35
CA ASP A 154 4.36 12.37 4.57
C ASP A 154 5.49 11.38 4.28
N ASP A 155 5.81 10.49 5.23
CA ASP A 155 6.80 9.43 5.00
C ASP A 155 6.38 8.52 3.85
N ILE A 156 5.11 8.10 3.82
CA ILE A 156 4.54 7.27 2.75
C ILE A 156 4.55 8.04 1.42
N LEU A 157 4.05 9.28 1.38
CA LEU A 157 4.01 10.06 0.13
C LEU A 157 5.39 10.31 -0.46
N ASN A 158 6.37 10.64 0.38
CA ASN A 158 7.75 10.88 -0.06
C ASN A 158 8.41 9.59 -0.55
N CYS A 159 8.33 8.49 0.22
CA CYS A 159 8.93 7.22 -0.20
C CYS A 159 8.27 6.67 -1.46
N TYR A 160 6.94 6.77 -1.56
CA TYR A 160 6.17 6.38 -2.75
C TYR A 160 6.67 7.13 -3.99
N TRP A 161 6.86 8.44 -3.90
CA TRP A 161 7.38 9.25 -5.01
C TRP A 161 8.76 8.81 -5.47
N GLU A 162 9.70 8.68 -4.54
CA GLU A 162 11.07 8.26 -4.86
C GLU A 162 11.08 6.87 -5.51
N LYS A 163 10.29 5.94 -4.98
CA LYS A 163 10.17 4.59 -5.52
C LYS A 163 9.48 4.55 -6.88
N TRP A 164 8.42 5.34 -7.07
CA TRP A 164 7.73 5.47 -8.34
C TRP A 164 8.68 5.95 -9.45
N GLN A 165 9.50 6.96 -9.17
CA GLN A 165 10.51 7.45 -10.13
C GLN A 165 11.56 6.38 -10.46
N LYS A 166 11.99 5.57 -9.48
CA LYS A 166 12.90 4.44 -9.72
C LYS A 166 12.22 3.37 -10.60
N ASN A 167 10.97 3.04 -10.32
CA ASN A 167 10.20 2.05 -11.08
C ASN A 167 9.97 2.49 -12.53
N MET A 168 9.62 3.76 -12.76
CA MET A 168 9.48 4.32 -14.12
C MET A 168 10.78 4.20 -14.95
N LYS A 169 11.96 4.33 -14.32
CA LYS A 169 13.26 4.16 -15.00
C LYS A 169 13.61 2.69 -15.31
N ARG A 170 12.94 1.74 -14.67
CA ARG A 170 13.14 0.29 -14.85
C ARG A 170 12.25 -0.29 -15.94
N ILE A 171 11.21 0.43 -16.38
CA ILE A 171 10.31 0.00 -17.44
C ILE A 171 11.11 -0.37 -18.69
N GLY A 172 10.80 -1.55 -19.26
CA GLY A 172 11.51 -2.11 -20.41
C GLY A 172 12.88 -2.74 -20.09
N LYS A 173 13.31 -2.73 -18.83
CA LYS A 173 14.48 -3.46 -18.31
C LYS A 173 14.09 -4.57 -17.33
N GLU A 174 12.81 -4.91 -17.29
CA GLU A 174 12.19 -5.82 -16.31
C GLU A 174 12.73 -7.27 -16.40
N TRP A 175 13.50 -7.59 -17.44
CA TRP A 175 14.03 -8.92 -17.74
C TRP A 175 15.52 -8.95 -18.15
N ASN A 176 16.27 -7.86 -17.88
CA ASN A 176 17.71 -7.79 -18.12
C ASN A 176 18.52 -7.77 -16.82
#